data_AF-A0A7W5J5U4-F1
#
_entry.id   AF-A0A7W5J5U4-F1
#
_cell.length_a   1.000
_cell.length_b   1.000
_cell.length_c   1.000
_cell.angle_alpha   90.00
_cell.angle_beta   90.00
_cell.angle_gamma   90.00
#
_symmetry.space_group_name_H-M   'P 1'
#
loop_
_entity.id
_entity.type
_entity.pdbx_description
1 polymer ?
#
loop_
_entity_poly.entity_id
_entity_poly.type
_entity_poly.pdbx_seq_one_letter_code
_entity_poly.pdbx_strand_id
1 'polypeptide(L)' 'MPSDLFAQDRLEQRLVELETRLTFQEQAMAELSEALADARAESGRNTELLMNLLSDLRKLRGELYADPADEPPPPHY' A
#
# COMPACT_ATOMS: atom_id res chain seq x y z
N MET A 1 -6.66 -10.09 58.35
CA MET A 1 -6.76 -9.65 56.94
C MET A 1 -5.58 -10.17 56.12
N PRO A 2 -5.62 -11.42 55.64
CA PRO A 2 -4.65 -11.95 54.66
C PRO A 2 -5.24 -12.13 53.25
N SER A 3 -6.58 -12.20 53.11
CA SER A 3 -7.28 -12.43 51.84
C SER A 3 -7.14 -11.28 50.84
N ASP A 4 -7.06 -10.04 51.32
CA ASP A 4 -6.95 -8.85 50.46
C ASP A 4 -5.57 -8.75 49.79
N LEU A 5 -4.51 -9.19 50.49
CA LEU A 5 -3.14 -9.22 49.94
C LEU A 5 -3.05 -10.20 48.77
N PHE A 6 -3.63 -11.40 48.89
CA PHE A 6 -3.67 -12.37 47.78
C PHE A 6 -4.53 -11.93 46.59
N ALA A 7 -5.52 -11.05 46.82
CA ALA A 7 -6.29 -10.45 45.73
C ALA A 7 -5.46 -9.39 45.01
N GLN A 8 -4.72 -8.57 45.76
CA GLN A 8 -3.83 -7.55 45.22
C GLN A 8 -2.69 -8.15 44.41
N ASP A 9 -2.02 -9.19 44.92
CA ASP A 9 -0.94 -9.89 44.21
C ASP A 9 -1.41 -10.49 42.87
N ARG A 10 -2.62 -11.05 42.83
CA ARG A 10 -3.21 -11.59 41.58
C ARG A 10 -3.56 -10.51 40.58
N LEU A 11 -4.02 -9.35 41.03
CA LEU A 11 -4.28 -8.20 40.16
C LEU A 11 -2.99 -7.62 39.59
N GLU A 12 -1.94 -7.51 40.40
CA GLU A 12 -0.62 -7.05 39.97
C GLU A 12 -0.03 -7.98 38.91
N GLN A 13 -0.05 -9.30 39.13
CA GLN A 13 0.39 -10.28 38.13
C GLN A 13 -0.37 -10.16 36.81
N ARG A 14 -1.69 -9.96 36.88
CA ARG A 14 -2.52 -9.79 35.68
C ARG A 14 -2.24 -8.47 34.97
N LEU A 15 -1.95 -7.40 35.70
CA LEU A 15 -1.52 -6.12 35.13
C LEU A 15 -0.20 -6.27 34.37
N VAL A 16 0.80 -6.91 34.97
CA VAL A 16 2.10 -7.16 34.33
C VAL A 16 1.94 -7.99 33.05
N GLU A 17 1.09 -9.02 33.08
CA GLU A 17 0.80 -9.82 31.88
C GLU A 17 0.15 -8.97 30.78
N LEU A 18 -0.84 -8.15 31.15
CA LEU A 18 -1.54 -7.27 30.21
C LEU A 18 -0.63 -6.18 29.63
N GLU A 19 0.24 -5.58 30.44
CA GLU A 19 1.24 -4.58 29.98
C GLU A 19 2.25 -5.20 29.02
N THR A 20 2.71 -6.42 29.31
CA THR A 20 3.59 -7.18 28.42
C THR A 20 2.88 -7.45 27.08
N ARG A 21 1.65 -7.97 27.13
CA ARG A 21 0.85 -8.24 25.93
C ARG A 21 0.50 -6.98 25.15
N LEU A 22 0.28 -5.86 25.83
CA LEU A 22 0.01 -4.57 25.21
C LEU A 22 1.24 -4.07 24.45
N THR A 23 2.42 -4.13 25.07
CA THR A 23 3.69 -3.73 24.45
C THR A 23 3.94 -4.52 23.15
N PHE A 24 3.72 -5.85 23.16
CA PHE A 24 3.83 -6.66 21.95
C PHE A 24 2.79 -6.30 20.88
N GLN A 25 1.56 -5.98 21.28
CA GLN A 25 0.52 -5.56 20.34
C GLN A 25 0.83 -4.20 19.72
N GLU A 26 1.35 -3.25 20.49
CA GLU A 26 1.78 -1.94 19.97
C GLU A 26 2.91 -2.09 18.95
N GLN A 27 3.90 -2.93 19.23
CA GLN A 27 4.95 -3.25 18.27
C GLN A 27 4.37 -3.88 16.99
N ALA A 28 3.51 -4.89 17.13
CA ALA A 28 2.89 -5.55 15.98
C ALA A 28 2.05 -4.57 15.13
N MET A 29 1.33 -3.64 15.77
CA MET A 29 0.58 -2.60 15.05
C MET A 29 1.50 -1.63 14.28
N ALA A 30 2.66 -1.28 14.84
CA ALA A 30 3.63 -0.45 14.15
C ALA A 30 4.19 -1.16 12.90
N GLU A 31 4.61 -2.42 13.06
CA GLU A 31 5.13 -3.25 11.95
C GLU A 31 4.08 -3.45 10.84
N LEU A 32 2.82 -3.73 11.21
CA LEU A 32 1.72 -3.85 10.25
C LEU A 32 1.42 -2.53 9.52
N SER A 33 1.53 -1.40 10.22
CA SER A 33 1.30 -0.08 9.63
C SER A 33 2.38 0.27 8.60
N GLU A 34 3.64 -0.05 8.89
CA GLU A 34 4.77 0.10 7.97
C GLU A 34 4.59 -0.79 6.72
N ALA A 35 4.34 -2.10 6.92
CA ALA A 35 4.11 -3.02 5.82
C ALA A 35 2.92 -2.60 4.93
N LEU A 36 1.86 -2.06 5.52
CA LEU A 36 0.71 -1.54 4.77
C LEU A 36 1.05 -0.28 3.97
N ALA A 37 1.88 0.62 4.51
CA ALA A 37 2.34 1.80 3.80
C ALA A 37 3.16 1.39 2.56
N ASP A 38 4.07 0.44 2.71
CA ASP A 38 4.88 -0.10 1.62
C ASP A 38 4.02 -0.75 0.54
N ALA A 39 3.06 -1.58 0.94
CA ALA A 39 2.13 -2.22 0.00
C ALA A 39 1.31 -1.20 -0.80
N ARG A 40 0.87 -0.10 -0.15
CA ARG A 40 0.15 1.00 -0.84
C ARG A 40 1.05 1.73 -1.82
N ALA A 41 2.30 2.01 -1.44
CA ALA A 41 3.27 2.66 -2.33
C ALA A 41 3.56 1.79 -3.56
N GLU A 42 3.73 0.48 -3.37
CA GLU A 42 3.93 -0.48 -4.45
C GLU A 42 2.70 -0.58 -5.36
N SER A 43 1.50 -0.61 -4.79
CA SER A 43 0.25 -0.59 -5.56
C SER A 43 0.12 0.68 -6.40
N GLY A 44 0.53 1.84 -5.87
CA GLY A 44 0.61 3.10 -6.61
C GLY A 44 1.53 3.00 -7.82
N ARG A 45 2.77 2.55 -7.62
CA ARG A 45 3.75 2.35 -8.70
C ARG A 45 3.22 1.42 -9.79
N ASN A 46 2.62 0.30 -9.41
CA ASN A 46 2.05 -0.65 -10.37
C ASN A 46 0.88 -0.04 -11.17
N THR A 47 0.06 0.78 -10.52
CA THR A 47 -1.02 1.50 -11.20
C THR A 47 -0.47 2.46 -12.26
N GLU A 48 0.57 3.22 -11.93
CA GLU A 48 1.25 4.12 -12.88
C GLU A 48 1.85 3.37 -14.06
N LEU A 49 2.55 2.25 -13.81
CA LEU A 49 3.11 1.41 -14.86
C LEU A 49 2.02 0.89 -15.82
N LEU A 50 0.89 0.42 -15.29
CA LEU A 50 -0.23 -0.05 -16.10
C LEU A 50 -0.83 1.08 -16.96
N MET A 51 -0.97 2.28 -16.41
CA MET A 51 -1.47 3.43 -17.17
C MET A 51 -0.51 3.84 -18.29
N ASN A 52 0.79 3.83 -18.03
CA ASN A 52 1.81 4.12 -19.02
C ASN A 52 1.78 3.08 -20.16
N LEU A 53 1.75 1.79 -19.82
CA LEU A 53 1.62 0.71 -20.81
C LEU A 53 0.35 0.85 -21.65
N LEU A 54 -0.80 1.19 -21.04
CA LEU A 54 -2.04 1.41 -21.76
C LEU A 54 -1.95 2.63 -22.70
N SER A 55 -1.29 3.70 -22.28
CA SER A 55 -1.00 4.86 -23.11
C SER A 55 -0.16 4.47 -24.33
N ASP A 56 0.92 3.72 -24.13
CA ASP A 56 1.82 3.34 -25.21
C ASP A 56 1.15 2.37 -26.19
N LEU A 57 0.33 1.43 -25.71
CA LEU A 57 -0.52 0.59 -26.58
C LEU A 57 -1.51 1.40 -27.42
N ARG A 58 -2.09 2.48 -26.86
CA ARG A 58 -2.97 3.37 -27.62
C ARG A 58 -2.23 4.14 -28.70
N LYS A 59 -1.01 4.61 -28.42
CA LYS A 59 -0.14 5.28 -29.41
C LYS A 59 0.22 4.34 -30.55
N LEU A 60 0.70 3.13 -30.22
CA LEU A 60 1.04 2.11 -31.22
C LEU A 60 -0.15 1.79 -32.12
N ARG A 61 -1.36 1.65 -31.55
CA ARG A 61 -2.58 1.49 -32.33
C ARG A 61 -2.85 2.70 -33.23
N GLY A 62 -2.66 3.92 -32.73
CA GLY A 62 -2.83 5.13 -33.55
C GLY A 62 -1.88 5.17 -34.75
N GLU A 63 -0.60 4.83 -34.54
CA GLU A 63 0.42 4.77 -35.59
C GLU A 63 0.14 3.68 -36.62
N LEU A 64 -0.32 2.49 -36.19
CA LEU A 64 -0.65 1.39 -37.09
C LEU A 64 -1.91 1.62 -37.94
N TYR A 65 -2.81 2.49 -37.50
CA TYR A 65 -4.07 2.81 -38.19
C TYR A 65 -4.12 4.26 -38.72
N ALA A 66 -2.99 4.98 -38.77
CA ALA A 66 -2.91 6.27 -39.44
C ALA A 66 -3.13 6.05 -40.94
N ASP A 67 -4.24 6.56 -41.48
CA ASP A 67 -4.61 6.40 -42.88
C ASP A 67 -3.64 7.24 -43.75
N PRO A 68 -2.91 6.65 -44.71
CA PRO A 68 -2.07 7.40 -45.65
C PRO A 68 -2.85 8.41 -46.50
N ALA A 69 -4.19 8.38 -46.49
CA ALA A 69 -5.04 9.41 -47.08
C ALA A 69 -5.05 10.75 -46.32
N ASP A 70 -4.56 10.82 -45.07
CA ASP A 70 -4.48 12.03 -44.25
C ASP A 70 -3.14 12.80 -44.41
N GLU A 71 -2.26 12.38 -45.33
CA GLU A 71 -1.07 13.17 -45.67
C GLU A 71 -1.48 14.44 -46.45
N PRO A 72 -1.12 15.65 -45.98
CA PRO A 72 -1.42 16.87 -46.71
C PRO A 72 -0.73 16.85 -48.08
N PRO A 73 -1.42 17.24 -49.17
CA PRO A 73 -0.86 17.18 -50.51
C PRO A 73 0.42 18.01 -50.60
N PRO A 74 1.45 17.53 -51.34
CA PRO A 74 2.74 18.17 -51.35
C PRO A 74 2.66 19.61 -51.90
N PRO A 75 3.44 20.55 -51.33
CA PRO A 75 3.43 21.94 -51.77
C PRO A 75 3.89 22.04 -53.23
N HIS A 76 3.05 22.68 -54.06
CA HIS A 76 3.41 23.02 -55.43
C HIS A 76 4.33 24.25 -55.40
N TYR A 77 5.59 24.06 -55.80
CA TYR A 77 6.58 25.12 -56.04
C TYR A 77 6.62 25.52 -57.51
#